data_AF-A0A958DJN1-F1
#
_entry.id   AF-A0A958DJN1-F1
#
_cell.length_a   1.000
_cell.length_b   1.000
_cell.length_c   1.000
_cell.angle_alpha   90.00
_cell.angle_beta   90.00
_cell.angle_gamma   90.00
#
_symmetry.space_group_name_H-M   'P 1'
#
loop_
_entity.id
_entity.type
_entity.pdbx_description
1 polymer ?
#
loop_
_entity_poly.entity_id
_entity_poly.type
_entity_poly.pdbx_seq_one_letter_code
_entity_poly.pdbx_strand_id
1 'polypeptide(L)'
;KWTIQTFFLFMVYPDKYLFMKPTTTRNAAAAFSFDLKYKKDLNWRSYRNLLAFGKYVADELEKVGGNLQPQDMIDVQSFMWSIAQGRLV
;
A
#
# COMPACT_ATOMS: atom_id res chain seq x y z
N LYS A 1 -6.60 11.54 -9.54
CA LYS A 1 -7.16 12.06 -8.27
C LYS A 1 -6.39 11.43 -7.13
N TRP A 2 -6.85 10.30 -6.57
CA TRP A 2 -6.21 9.54 -5.48
C TRP A 2 -4.72 9.77 -5.20
N THR A 3 -3.85 9.49 -6.17
CA THR A 3 -2.39 9.68 -6.04
C THR A 3 -2.03 11.08 -5.58
N ILE A 4 -2.45 12.13 -6.29
CA ILE A 4 -2.12 13.52 -5.94
C ILE A 4 -2.64 13.89 -4.54
N GLN A 5 -3.89 13.51 -4.22
CA GLN A 5 -4.50 13.84 -2.92
C GLN A 5 -3.81 13.17 -1.72
N THR A 6 -3.17 12.02 -1.94
CA THR A 6 -2.51 11.26 -0.86
C THR A 6 -1.00 11.40 -0.86
N PHE A 7 -0.42 11.94 -1.95
CA PHE A 7 1.02 12.09 -2.13
C PHE A 7 1.64 13.09 -1.16
N PHE A 8 0.97 14.22 -0.89
CA PHE A 8 1.52 15.25 0.01
C PHE A 8 1.66 14.75 1.46
N LEU A 9 0.71 13.95 1.96
CA LEU A 9 0.83 13.36 3.29
C LEU A 9 1.99 12.37 3.37
N PHE A 10 2.18 11.54 2.34
CA PHE A 10 3.35 10.66 2.23
C PHE A 10 4.65 11.46 2.20
N MET A 11 4.76 12.53 1.39
CA MET A 11 6.00 13.32 1.33
C MET A 11 6.40 13.93 2.66
N VAL A 12 5.44 14.35 3.48
CA VAL A 12 5.72 14.96 4.79
C VAL A 12 5.99 13.90 5.86
N TYR A 13 5.31 12.74 5.79
CA TYR A 13 5.48 11.66 6.76
C TYR A 13 5.56 10.29 6.06
N PRO A 14 6.69 9.99 5.39
CA PRO A 14 6.84 8.79 4.57
C PRO A 14 6.76 7.51 5.39
N ASP A 15 7.15 7.55 6.66
CA ASP A 15 7.11 6.40 7.58
C ASP A 15 5.66 6.04 8.00
N LYS A 16 4.70 6.93 7.77
CA LYS A 16 3.33 6.82 8.31
C LYS A 16 2.25 6.67 7.24
N TYR A 17 2.40 7.36 6.11
CA TYR A 17 1.33 7.45 5.12
C TYR A 17 1.74 6.83 3.80
N LEU A 18 0.98 5.83 3.36
CA LEU A 18 1.06 5.35 1.98
C LEU A 18 0.24 6.26 1.07
N PHE A 19 0.69 6.45 -0.18
CA PHE A 19 -0.09 7.16 -1.20
C PHE A 19 -0.68 6.19 -2.22
N MET A 20 -1.89 6.50 -2.69
CA MET A 20 -2.66 5.55 -3.48
C MET A 20 -2.21 5.51 -4.95
N LYS A 21 -1.81 4.32 -5.41
CA LYS A 21 -1.68 3.97 -6.84
C LYS A 21 -2.79 2.96 -7.20
N PRO A 22 -3.96 3.40 -7.70
CA PRO A 22 -5.18 2.56 -7.74
C PRO A 22 -5.05 1.19 -8.40
N THR A 23 -4.23 1.05 -9.45
CA THR A 23 -4.02 -0.24 -10.11
C THR A 23 -3.16 -1.16 -9.25
N THR A 24 -1.96 -0.71 -8.88
CA THR A 24 -1.01 -1.48 -8.06
C THR A 24 -1.60 -1.87 -6.71
N THR A 25 -2.22 -0.92 -6.00
CA THR A 25 -2.80 -1.17 -4.67
C THR A 25 -3.93 -2.20 -4.73
N ARG A 26 -4.79 -2.16 -5.76
CA ARG A 26 -5.87 -3.15 -5.92
C ARG A 26 -5.32 -4.54 -6.25
N ASN A 27 -4.32 -4.62 -7.12
CA ASN A 27 -3.70 -5.89 -7.49
C ASN A 27 -3.00 -6.52 -6.28
N ALA A 28 -2.25 -5.74 -5.51
CA ALA A 28 -1.62 -6.21 -4.28
C ALA A 28 -2.66 -6.64 -3.25
N ALA A 29 -3.72 -5.84 -3.04
CA ALA A 29 -4.80 -6.21 -2.13
C ALA A 29 -5.48 -7.53 -2.55
N ALA A 30 -5.66 -7.77 -3.85
CA ALA A 30 -6.17 -9.04 -4.36
C ALA A 30 -5.20 -10.22 -4.07
N ALA A 31 -3.89 -10.04 -4.25
CA ALA A 31 -2.88 -11.06 -3.94
C ALA A 31 -2.88 -11.45 -2.45
N PHE A 32 -3.13 -10.48 -1.57
CA PHE A 32 -3.26 -10.69 -0.13
C PHE A 32 -4.68 -11.07 0.33
N SER A 33 -5.65 -11.21 -0.58
CA SER A 33 -7.08 -11.36 -0.25
C SER A 33 -7.60 -10.29 0.74
N PHE A 34 -7.03 -9.08 0.67
CA PHE A 34 -7.38 -7.94 1.52
C PHE A 34 -8.50 -7.11 0.89
N ASP A 35 -9.55 -6.83 1.64
CA ASP A 35 -10.67 -6.02 1.15
C ASP A 35 -10.42 -4.51 1.29
N LEU A 36 -9.85 -3.94 0.23
CA LEU A 36 -9.52 -2.51 0.17
C LEU A 36 -10.76 -1.59 0.20
N LYS A 37 -11.97 -2.10 -0.07
CA LYS A 37 -13.20 -1.29 -0.26
C LYS A 37 -12.95 -0.07 -1.17
N TYR A 38 -12.21 -0.26 -2.25
CA TYR A 38 -11.81 0.81 -3.16
C TYR A 38 -13.02 1.38 -3.91
N LYS A 39 -13.08 2.71 -4.00
CA LYS A 39 -13.95 3.43 -4.95
C LYS A 39 -13.11 4.41 -5.77
N LYS A 40 -13.52 4.63 -7.02
CA LYS A 40 -12.86 5.59 -7.93
C LYS A 40 -12.94 7.02 -7.38
N ASP A 41 -14.05 7.39 -6.76
CA ASP A 41 -14.23 8.68 -6.12
C ASP A 41 -13.55 8.74 -4.75
N LEU A 42 -13.00 9.91 -4.44
CA LEU A 42 -12.29 10.17 -3.20
C LEU A 42 -13.23 9.97 -2.01
N ASN A 43 -12.82 9.16 -1.06
CA ASN A 43 -13.60 8.93 0.16
C ASN A 43 -12.69 8.44 1.29
N TRP A 44 -12.99 8.84 2.52
CA TRP A 44 -12.17 8.46 3.66
C TRP A 44 -12.02 6.94 3.83
N ARG A 45 -13.09 6.16 3.56
CA ARG A 45 -13.08 4.71 3.77
C ARG A 45 -12.02 3.99 2.92
N SER A 46 -11.92 4.30 1.63
CA SER A 46 -10.89 3.71 0.76
C SER A 46 -9.48 4.11 1.18
N TYR A 47 -9.27 5.35 1.65
CA TYR A 47 -7.96 5.79 2.10
C TYR A 47 -7.55 5.15 3.43
N ARG A 48 -8.47 5.11 4.40
CA ARG A 48 -8.24 4.46 5.68
C ARG A 48 -7.90 2.98 5.51
N ASN A 49 -8.61 2.28 4.63
CA ASN A 49 -8.33 0.89 4.33
C ASN A 49 -6.98 0.70 3.62
N LEU A 50 -6.56 1.65 2.78
CA LEU A 50 -5.21 1.65 2.23
C LEU A 50 -4.15 1.77 3.32
N LEU A 51 -4.30 2.70 4.26
CA LEU A 51 -3.34 2.87 5.35
C LEU A 51 -3.26 1.64 6.25
N ALA A 52 -4.41 1.03 6.56
CA ALA A 52 -4.46 -0.23 7.29
C ALA A 52 -3.76 -1.37 6.54
N PHE A 53 -3.97 -1.46 5.22
CA PHE A 53 -3.31 -2.45 4.37
C PHE A 53 -1.78 -2.23 4.30
N GLY A 54 -1.34 -0.98 4.14
CA GLY A 54 0.08 -0.62 4.15
C GLY A 54 0.74 -1.00 5.47
N LYS A 55 0.11 -0.64 6.60
CA LYS A 55 0.60 -1.03 7.92
C LYS A 55 0.66 -2.54 8.10
N TYR A 56 -0.38 -3.26 7.70
CA TYR A 56 -0.38 -4.73 7.75
C TYR A 56 0.81 -5.31 6.99
N VAL A 57 1.06 -4.88 5.75
CA VAL A 57 2.19 -5.37 4.97
C VAL A 57 3.53 -5.01 5.62
N ALA A 58 3.67 -3.80 6.15
CA ALA A 58 4.87 -3.39 6.88
C ALA A 58 5.14 -4.29 8.09
N ASP A 59 4.11 -4.51 8.92
CA ASP A 59 4.19 -5.34 10.12
C ASP A 59 4.53 -6.80 9.77
N GLU A 60 4.03 -7.34 8.64
CA GLU A 60 4.39 -8.69 8.17
C GLU A 60 5.83 -8.77 7.66
N LEU A 61 6.31 -7.75 6.93
CA LEU A 61 7.69 -7.69 6.45
C LEU A 61 8.69 -7.56 7.61
N GLU A 62 8.36 -6.78 8.64
CA GLU A 62 9.17 -6.67 9.87
C GLU A 62 9.31 -8.02 10.58
N LYS A 63 8.22 -8.80 10.67
CA LYS A 63 8.24 -10.14 11.29
C LYS A 63 9.15 -11.11 10.53
N VAL A 64 9.17 -11.04 9.20
CA VAL A 64 10.09 -11.86 8.38
C VAL A 64 11.53 -11.43 8.62
N GLY A 65 11.77 -10.12 8.76
CA GLY A 65 13.08 -9.57 9.12
C GLY A 65 14.12 -9.67 8.01
N GLY A 66 15.39 -9.50 8.39
CA GLY A 66 16.52 -9.50 7.44
C GLY A 66 16.43 -8.36 6.43
N ASN A 67 16.67 -8.67 5.15
CA ASN A 67 16.67 -7.67 4.06
C ASN A 67 15.26 -7.22 3.63
N LEU A 68 14.21 -7.65 4.32
CA LEU A 68 12.82 -7.29 4.02
C LEU A 68 12.25 -6.23 4.97
N GLN A 69 13.01 -5.76 5.96
CA GLN A 69 12.56 -4.70 6.85
C GLN A 69 12.38 -3.39 6.06
N PRO A 70 11.15 -2.86 5.94
CA PRO A 70 10.91 -1.63 5.20
C PRO A 70 11.42 -0.44 6.00
N GLN A 71 12.11 0.49 5.34
CA GLN A 71 12.52 1.75 5.96
C GLN A 71 11.32 2.70 6.07
N ASP A 72 10.45 2.71 5.06
CA ASP A 72 9.26 3.57 5.01
C ASP A 72 8.12 2.97 4.16
N MET A 73 7.08 3.76 3.89
CA MET A 73 5.95 3.31 3.07
C MET A 73 6.27 3.20 1.57
N ILE A 74 7.39 3.73 1.06
CA ILE A 74 7.79 3.48 -0.34
C ILE A 74 8.35 2.09 -0.52
N ASP A 75 9.08 1.54 0.46
CA ASP A 75 9.56 0.16 0.43
C ASP A 75 8.38 -0.82 0.44
N VAL A 76 7.41 -0.58 1.33
CA VAL A 76 6.15 -1.33 1.39
C VAL A 76 5.43 -1.29 0.04
N GLN A 77 5.32 -0.11 -0.57
CA GLN A 77 4.64 0.05 -1.84
C GLN A 77 5.41 -0.57 -3.02
N SER A 78 6.74 -0.62 -2.95
CA SER A 78 7.61 -1.29 -3.91
C SER A 78 7.46 -2.81 -3.80
N PHE A 79 7.41 -3.35 -2.59
CA PHE A 79 7.10 -4.76 -2.36
C PHE A 79 5.71 -5.14 -2.90
N MET A 80 4.68 -4.34 -2.58
CA MET A 80 3.33 -4.51 -3.13
C MET A 80 3.31 -4.52 -4.66
N TRP A 81 4.14 -3.68 -5.29
CA TRP A 81 4.27 -3.65 -6.75
C TRP A 81 4.90 -4.94 -7.29
N SER A 82 5.99 -5.41 -6.69
CA SER A 82 6.70 -6.63 -7.13
C SER A 82 5.80 -7.86 -7.12
N ILE A 83 5.02 -8.05 -6.06
CA ILE A 83 4.07 -9.18 -5.98
C ILE A 83 2.84 -8.98 -6.89
N ALA A 84 2.41 -7.73 -7.11
CA ALA A 84 1.27 -7.42 -7.97
C ALA A 84 1.59 -7.59 -9.46
N GLN A 85 2.87 -7.57 -9.84
CA GLN A 85 3.34 -7.91 -11.19
C GLN A 85 3.51 -9.41 -11.39
N GLY A 86 3.61 -10.18 -10.31
CA GLY A 86 3.52 -11.63 -10.34
C GLY A 86 2.16 -12.05 -10.86
N ARG A 87 2.04 -12.20 -12.18
CA ARG A 87 0.92 -12.87 -12.82
C ARG A 87 0.93 -14.29 -12.25
N LEU A 88 0.01 -14.59 -11.31
CA LEU A 88 -0.39 -15.96 -11.03
C LEU A 88 -1.06 -16.45 -12.32
N VAL A 89 -0.25 -16.99 -13.22
CA VAL A 89 -0.68 -17.75 -14.40
C VAL A 89 -0.91 -19.18 -13.96
#